data_AF-T2KGN6-F1
#
_entry.id   AF-T2KGN6-F1
#
_cell.length_a   1.000
_cell.length_b   1.000
_cell.length_c   1.000
_cell.angle_alpha   90.00
_cell.angle_beta   90.00
_cell.angle_gamma   90.00
#
_symmetry.space_group_name_H-M   'P 1'
#
loop_
_entity.id
_entity.type
_entity.pdbx_description
1 polymer ?
#
loop_
_entity_poly.entity_id
_entity_poly.type
_entity_poly.pdbx_seq_one_letter_code
_entity_poly.pdbx_strand_id
1 'polypeptide(L)' 'VDIDWEYPNACGLTCDTSGFSSFKNLMSALRSRFGSSYLVTAALTADARSGGKIDAADYGGAAQYLDWYNVMSYDFYGAW' A
#
# COMPACT_ATOMS: atom_id res chain seq x y z
N VAL A 1 13.11 -4.79 -0.25
CA VAL A 1 12.03 -4.95 -1.25
C VAL A 1 11.10 -3.77 -1.11
N ASP A 2 10.71 -3.18 -2.23
CA ASP A 2 9.70 -2.13 -2.27
C ASP A 2 8.46 -2.71 -2.97
N ILE A 3 7.29 -2.50 -2.38
CA ILE A 3 6.02 -3.00 -2.90
C ILE A 3 5.21 -1.82 -3.43
N ASP A 4 4.87 -1.90 -4.70
CA ASP A 4 4.09 -0.90 -5.40
C ASP A 4 2.81 -1.53 -5.95
N TRP A 5 1.84 -1.73 -5.04
CA TRP A 5 0.54 -2.28 -5.39
C TRP A 5 -0.45 -1.14 -5.60
N GLU A 6 -0.85 -0.93 -6.85
CA GLU A 6 -1.81 0.10 -7.25
C GLU A 6 -3.15 -0.50 -7.74
N TYR A 7 -4.18 -0.65 -6.89
CA TYR A 7 -4.21 -0.34 -5.45
C TYR A 7 -4.88 -1.49 -4.69
N PRO A 8 -4.44 -1.82 -3.47
CA PRO A 8 -5.05 -2.89 -2.69
C PRO A 8 -6.51 -2.57 -2.38
N ASN A 9 -7.39 -3.53 -2.68
CA ASN A 9 -8.83 -3.48 -2.47
C ASN A 9 -9.53 -2.27 -3.13
N ALA A 10 -8.96 -1.74 -4.22
CA ALA A 10 -9.51 -0.65 -5.00
C ALA A 10 -9.16 -0.80 -6.49
N CYS A 11 -9.74 0.04 -7.35
CA CYS A 11 -9.42 0.03 -8.79
C CYS A 11 -8.20 0.89 -9.12
N GLY A 12 -7.17 0.29 -9.68
CA GLY A 12 -6.09 0.95 -10.42
C GLY A 12 -6.39 0.87 -11.92
N LEU A 13 -5.45 0.31 -12.70
CA LEU A 13 -5.72 -0.08 -14.09
C LEU A 13 -6.81 -1.17 -14.18
N THR A 14 -6.82 -2.08 -13.21
CA THR A 14 -7.89 -3.05 -12.96
C THR A 14 -8.32 -3.00 -11.51
N CYS A 15 -9.53 -3.47 -11.21
CA CYS A 15 -10.03 -3.56 -9.84
C CYS A 15 -9.44 -4.75 -9.09
N ASP A 16 -8.94 -4.49 -7.89
CA ASP A 16 -8.63 -5.51 -6.90
C ASP A 16 -9.77 -5.67 -5.90
N THR A 17 -10.00 -6.91 -5.47
CA THR A 17 -11.02 -7.27 -4.47
C THR A 17 -10.43 -8.19 -3.39
N SER A 18 -9.14 -8.06 -3.09
CA SER A 18 -8.44 -8.92 -2.12
C SER A 18 -8.85 -8.64 -0.66
N GLY A 19 -9.57 -7.54 -0.41
CA GLY A 19 -10.10 -7.17 0.91
C GLY A 19 -9.17 -6.27 1.73
N PHE A 20 -9.74 -5.55 2.70
CA PHE A 20 -9.07 -4.52 3.51
C PHE A 20 -7.76 -5.00 4.18
N SER A 21 -7.73 -6.24 4.67
CA SER A 21 -6.57 -6.80 5.40
C SER A 21 -5.46 -7.34 4.49
N SER A 22 -5.69 -7.46 3.19
CA SER A 22 -4.76 -8.14 2.26
C SER A 22 -3.38 -7.51 2.23
N PHE A 23 -3.31 -6.18 2.15
CA PHE A 23 -2.05 -5.44 2.17
C PHE A 23 -1.27 -5.68 3.48
N LYS A 24 -1.92 -5.58 4.64
CA LYS A 24 -1.29 -5.88 5.94
C LYS A 24 -0.74 -7.32 5.99
N ASN A 25 -1.51 -8.29 5.52
CA ASN A 25 -1.09 -9.69 5.52
C ASN A 25 0.15 -9.89 4.64
N LEU A 26 0.19 -9.26 3.47
CA LEU A 26 1.37 -9.27 2.60
C LEU A 26 2.58 -8.65 3.32
N MET A 27 2.44 -7.46 3.92
CA MET A 27 3.54 -6.78 4.61
C MET A 27 4.07 -7.60 5.80
N SER A 28 3.17 -8.21 6.58
CA SER A 28 3.53 -9.12 7.67
C SER A 28 4.33 -10.33 7.17
N ALA A 29 3.91 -10.94 6.05
CA ALA A 29 4.61 -12.07 5.46
C ALA A 29 6.00 -11.67 4.92
N LEU A 30 6.13 -10.51 4.27
CA LEU A 30 7.41 -10.00 3.79
C LEU A 30 8.36 -9.70 4.95
N ARG A 31 7.90 -9.01 6.00
CA ARG A 31 8.72 -8.77 7.19
C ARG A 31 9.17 -10.08 7.84
N SER A 32 8.30 -11.07 7.93
CA SER A 32 8.65 -12.39 8.46
C SER A 32 9.70 -13.10 7.60
N ARG A 33 9.63 -12.96 6.28
CA ARG A 33 10.57 -13.58 5.34
C ARG A 33 11.95 -12.91 5.37
N PHE A 34 11.98 -11.58 5.37
CA PHE A 34 13.20 -10.81 5.22
C PHE A 34 13.84 -10.44 6.57
N GLY A 35 13.09 -10.49 7.68
CA GLY A 35 13.58 -10.08 8.98
C GLY A 35 13.98 -8.60 9.01
N SER A 36 14.87 -8.23 9.94
CA SER A 36 15.35 -6.86 10.12
C SER A 36 16.60 -6.52 9.30
N SER A 37 17.21 -7.50 8.62
CA SER A 37 18.46 -7.29 7.86
C SER A 37 18.23 -6.65 6.50
N TYR A 38 16.97 -6.60 6.03
CA TYR A 38 16.61 -6.01 4.76
C TYR A 38 15.49 -5.00 4.95
N LEU A 39 15.53 -3.97 4.11
CA LEU A 39 14.47 -2.99 4.02
C LEU A 39 13.22 -3.61 3.38
N VAL A 40 12.07 -3.32 3.96
CA VAL A 40 10.72 -3.61 3.45
C VAL A 40 9.98 -2.29 3.40
N THR A 41 9.73 -1.79 2.20
CA THR A 41 9.10 -0.49 1.95
C THR A 41 7.91 -0.66 1.01
N ALA A 42 7.07 0.36 0.91
CA ALA A 42 6.00 0.37 -0.07
C ALA A 42 5.72 1.78 -0.57
N ALA A 43 5.40 1.89 -1.85
CA ALA A 43 4.75 3.05 -2.41
C ALA A 43 3.23 2.95 -2.14
N LEU A 44 2.61 4.06 -1.74
CA LEU A 44 1.15 4.12 -1.57
C LEU A 44 0.54 5.40 -2.12
N THR A 45 -0.76 5.32 -2.36
CA THR A 45 -1.58 6.43 -2.83
C THR A 45 -1.54 7.64 -1.88
N ALA A 46 -1.58 8.85 -2.47
CA ALA A 46 -1.86 10.08 -1.74
C ALA A 46 -3.34 10.48 -1.74
N ASP A 47 -4.26 9.63 -2.25
CA ASP A 47 -5.69 9.89 -2.23
C ASP A 47 -6.30 9.69 -0.83
N ALA A 48 -6.22 10.76 -0.05
CA ALA A 48 -6.72 10.84 1.34
C ALA A 48 -8.12 11.45 1.47
N ARG A 49 -8.92 11.47 0.40
CA ARG A 49 -10.32 11.87 0.48
C ARG A 49 -11.11 10.83 1.29
N SER A 50 -12.21 11.24 1.91
CA SER A 50 -13.11 10.29 2.59
C SER A 50 -13.60 9.22 1.62
N GLY A 51 -13.31 7.94 1.90
CA GLY A 51 -13.61 6.82 1.02
C GLY A 51 -12.65 6.72 -0.19
N GLY A 52 -11.54 7.43 -0.16
CA GLY A 52 -10.48 7.38 -1.16
C GLY A 52 -9.66 6.09 -1.06
N LYS A 53 -8.66 5.96 -1.94
CA LYS A 53 -7.83 4.74 -2.02
C LYS A 53 -7.06 4.45 -0.73
N ILE A 54 -6.73 5.46 0.08
CA ILE A 54 -6.04 5.23 1.36
C ILE A 54 -6.94 4.52 2.37
N ASP A 55 -8.26 4.71 2.30
CA ASP A 55 -9.24 4.09 3.20
C ASP A 55 -9.57 2.64 2.79
N ALA A 56 -9.18 2.21 1.58
CA ALA A 56 -9.53 0.90 1.04
C ALA A 56 -8.75 -0.27 1.65
N ALA A 57 -7.60 0.00 2.28
CA ALA A 57 -6.71 -1.03 2.82
C ALA A 57 -6.12 -0.66 4.19
N ASP A 58 -5.71 -1.68 4.94
CA ASP A 58 -5.17 -1.53 6.31
C ASP A 58 -3.71 -1.04 6.33
N TYR A 59 -3.44 0.16 5.80
CA TYR A 59 -2.10 0.78 5.84
C TYR A 59 -1.63 1.06 7.27
N GLY A 60 -2.55 1.40 8.17
CA GLY A 60 -2.27 1.64 9.59
C GLY A 60 -1.79 0.37 10.30
N GLY A 61 -2.49 -0.76 10.12
CA GLY A 61 -2.09 -2.04 10.66
C GLY A 61 -0.84 -2.61 9.98
N ALA A 62 -0.62 -2.29 8.70
CA ALA A 62 0.58 -2.68 7.97
C ALA A 62 1.84 -1.93 8.42
N ALA A 63 1.73 -0.68 8.87
CA ALA A 63 2.86 0.22 9.13
C ALA A 63 3.96 -0.39 10.00
N GLN A 64 3.60 -1.21 11.00
CA GLN A 64 4.55 -1.88 11.90
C GLN A 64 5.47 -2.91 11.20
N TYR A 65 5.13 -3.33 9.99
CA TYR A 65 5.90 -4.33 9.23
C TYR A 65 6.84 -3.70 8.21
N LEU A 66 6.71 -2.40 7.91
CA LEU A 66 7.56 -1.69 6.98
C LEU A 66 8.62 -0.87 7.70
N ASP A 67 9.71 -0.57 7.01
CA ASP A 67 10.68 0.43 7.45
C ASP A 67 10.13 1.86 7.23
N TRP A 68 9.52 2.11 6.07
CA TRP A 68 8.78 3.34 5.78
C TRP A 68 7.87 3.17 4.56
N TYR A 69 7.07 4.21 4.34
CA TYR A 69 6.22 4.40 3.18
C TYR A 69 6.76 5.51 2.27
N ASN A 70 6.68 5.30 0.97
CA ASN A 70 6.89 6.31 -0.06
C ASN A 70 5.51 6.78 -0.55
N VAL A 71 5.04 7.93 -0.06
CA VAL A 71 3.73 8.46 -0.48
C VAL A 71 3.85 9.04 -1.89
N MET A 72 3.07 8.51 -2.83
CA MET A 72 3.02 8.96 -4.22
C MET A 72 2.22 10.27 -4.34
N SER A 73 2.82 11.36 -3.87
CA SER A 73 2.23 12.71 -3.80
C SER A 73 2.29 13.45 -5.13
N TYR A 74 1.92 12.75 -6.19
CA TYR A 74 1.88 13.21 -7.58
C TYR A 74 0.65 12.62 -8.28
N ASP A 75 0.50 12.88 -9.58
CA ASP A 75 -0.63 12.42 -10.41
C ASP A 75 -2.03 12.84 -9.91
N PHE A 76 -2.11 13.92 -9.15
CA PHE A 76 -3.38 14.49 -8.72
C PHE A 76 -4.21 15.05 -9.88
N TYR A 77 -3.55 15.47 -10.95
CA TYR A 77 -4.14 16.05 -12.15
C TYR A 77 -3.36 15.60 -13.39
N GLY A 78 -4.06 15.44 -14.51
CA GLY A 78 -3.46 15.18 -15.81
C GLY A 78 -4.48 15.15 -16.94
N ALA A 79 -4.07 14.69 -18.12
CA ALA A 79 -4.86 14.75 -19.36
C ALA A 79 -5.72 13.50 -19.64
N TRP A 80 -5.78 12.58 -18.68
CA TRP A 80 -6.65 11.40 -18.71
C TRP A 80 -8.10 11.73 -18.37
#